data_AF-A0A3A0A317-F1
#
_entry.id   AF-A0A3A0A317-F1
#
_cell.length_a   1.000
_cell.length_b   1.000
_cell.length_c   1.000
_cell.angle_alpha   90.00
_cell.angle_beta   90.00
_cell.angle_gamma   90.00
#
_symmetry.space_group_name_H-M   'P 1'
#
loop_
_entity.id
_entity.type
_entity.pdbx_description
1 polymer ?
#
loop_
_entity_poly.entity_id
_entity_poly.type
_entity_poly.pdbx_seq_one_letter_code
_entity_poly.pdbx_strand_id
1 'polypeptide(L)'
;TVPNERAFLWLSPALDPEAWGWGGDGVTFEAAVARDGQETTLYTRHLNPAETYDLGWQEALIPLDAYRGERIDLILSTHPGPANNDAADRAGWGLPWLLRGTPDVRGES
;
A
#
# COMPACT_ATOMS: atom_id res chain seq x y z
N THR A 1 11.89 8.83 11.37
CA THR A 1 12.82 9.61 10.54
C THR A 1 13.34 8.71 9.45
N VAL A 2 13.30 9.18 8.21
CA VAL A 2 13.84 8.42 7.06
C VAL A 2 15.37 8.44 7.12
N PRO A 3 16.06 7.33 6.78
CA PRO A 3 17.51 7.31 6.65
C PRO A 3 18.03 8.38 5.68
N ASN A 4 19.28 8.81 5.86
CA ASN A 4 19.93 9.70 4.91
C ASN A 4 20.32 8.93 3.62
N GLU A 5 20.67 7.65 3.73
CA GLU A 5 20.92 6.75 2.60
C GLU A 5 19.63 6.29 1.94
N ARG A 6 19.71 5.74 0.72
CA ARG A 6 18.51 5.33 -0.02
C ARG A 6 17.64 4.40 0.80
N ALA A 7 16.33 4.61 0.76
CA ALA A 7 15.39 3.87 1.55
C ALA A 7 14.04 3.81 0.84
N PHE A 8 13.31 2.74 1.08
CA PHE A 8 11.98 2.51 0.55
C PHE A 8 11.13 1.73 1.56
N LEU A 9 9.82 1.85 1.43
CA LEU A 9 8.88 0.98 2.11
C LEU A 9 8.62 -0.24 1.25
N TRP A 10 8.66 -1.40 1.88
CA TRP A 10 8.07 -2.61 1.35
C TRP A 10 6.78 -2.87 2.11
N LEU A 11 5.67 -2.90 1.38
CA LEU A 11 4.34 -3.20 1.88
C LEU A 11 3.73 -4.33 1.04
N SER A 12 2.84 -5.11 1.63
CA SER A 12 2.10 -6.15 0.91
C SER A 12 0.60 -6.02 1.20
N PRO A 13 -0.20 -5.23 0.47
CA PRO A 13 -1.66 -5.25 0.60
C PRO A 13 -2.27 -6.58 0.12
N ALA A 14 -3.34 -7.03 0.77
CA ALA A 14 -4.15 -8.17 0.33
C ALA A 14 -5.59 -8.10 0.85
N LEU A 15 -6.49 -8.73 0.10
CA LEU A 15 -7.85 -9.04 0.55
C LEU A 15 -7.84 -10.30 1.42
N ASP A 16 -8.70 -10.36 2.42
CA ASP A 16 -8.92 -11.56 3.22
C ASP A 16 -9.61 -12.65 2.36
N PRO A 17 -9.01 -13.85 2.21
CA PRO A 17 -9.61 -14.94 1.44
C PRO A 17 -11.01 -15.35 1.87
N GLU A 18 -11.37 -15.12 3.13
CA GLU A 18 -12.71 -15.40 3.63
C GLU A 18 -13.79 -14.55 2.94
N ALA A 19 -13.44 -13.34 2.47
CA ALA A 19 -14.37 -12.36 1.94
C ALA A 19 -14.52 -12.35 0.41
N TRP A 20 -13.67 -13.08 -0.33
CA TRP A 20 -13.66 -13.03 -1.80
C TRP A 20 -15.01 -13.32 -2.47
N GLY A 21 -15.84 -14.16 -1.83
CA GLY A 21 -17.15 -14.56 -2.37
C GLY A 21 -18.34 -13.74 -1.86
N TRP A 22 -18.12 -12.68 -1.08
CA TRP A 22 -19.20 -11.97 -0.38
C TRP A 22 -19.82 -10.83 -1.20
N GLY A 23 -19.32 -10.56 -2.40
CA GLY A 23 -19.93 -9.62 -3.35
C GLY A 23 -19.56 -8.14 -3.19
N GLY A 24 -18.44 -7.83 -2.53
CA GLY A 24 -17.84 -6.49 -2.52
C GLY A 24 -17.16 -6.14 -3.84
N ASP A 25 -16.97 -4.85 -4.12
CA ASP A 25 -16.20 -4.38 -5.27
C ASP A 25 -14.70 -4.23 -4.97
N GLY A 26 -14.29 -4.50 -3.73
CA GLY A 26 -12.89 -4.61 -3.31
C GLY A 26 -12.40 -3.38 -2.55
N VAL A 27 -11.13 -3.43 -2.13
CA VAL A 27 -10.55 -2.44 -1.21
C VAL A 27 -9.51 -1.59 -1.92
N THR A 28 -9.55 -0.28 -1.70
CA THR A 28 -8.53 0.66 -2.17
C THR A 28 -7.51 0.89 -1.06
N PHE A 29 -6.25 0.54 -1.32
CA PHE A 29 -5.14 0.70 -0.40
C PHE A 29 -4.36 1.95 -0.76
N GLU A 30 -4.11 2.82 0.23
CA GLU A 30 -3.27 3.99 0.06
C GLU A 30 -2.16 4.03 1.10
N ALA A 31 -0.97 4.45 0.65
CA ALA A 31 0.12 4.79 1.55
C ALA A 31 0.55 6.23 1.28
N ALA A 32 0.58 7.03 2.34
CA ALA A 32 0.89 8.44 2.29
C ALA A 32 1.94 8.81 3.34
N VAL A 33 2.59 9.94 3.10
CA VAL A 33 3.41 10.61 4.10
C VAL A 33 2.66 11.83 4.61
N ALA A 34 2.71 12.06 5.92
CA ALA A 34 2.30 13.31 6.51
C ALA A 34 3.52 14.06 7.06
N ARG A 35 3.62 15.33 6.69
CA ARG A 35 4.65 16.26 7.15
C ARG A 35 4.05 17.66 7.24
N ASP A 36 4.31 18.37 8.34
CA ASP A 36 3.90 19.77 8.54
C ASP A 36 2.38 20.00 8.30
N GLY A 37 1.56 18.99 8.61
CA GLY A 37 0.10 19.02 8.42
C GLY A 37 -0.36 18.79 6.98
N GLN A 38 0.55 18.51 6.05
CA GLN A 38 0.23 18.14 4.67
C GLN A 38 0.45 16.65 4.44
N GLU A 39 -0.54 16.02 3.82
CA GLU A 39 -0.47 14.63 3.39
C GLU A 39 -0.13 14.54 1.90
N THR A 40 0.74 13.61 1.54
CA THR A 40 1.10 13.31 0.15
C THR A 40 1.00 11.80 -0.07
N THR A 41 0.04 11.38 -0.88
CA THR A 41 -0.12 9.98 -1.30
C THR A 41 1.05 9.57 -2.18
N LEU A 42 1.73 8.48 -1.81
CA LEU A 42 2.84 7.91 -2.56
C LEU A 42 2.45 6.64 -3.32
N TYR A 43 1.38 5.98 -2.88
CA TYR A 43 0.89 4.73 -3.44
C TYR A 43 -0.62 4.68 -3.32
N THR A 44 -1.27 4.25 -4.39
CA THR A 44 -2.67 3.86 -4.41
C THR A 44 -2.81 2.60 -5.25
N ARG A 45 -3.55 1.62 -4.73
CA ARG A 45 -3.91 0.42 -5.48
C ARG A 45 -5.26 -0.11 -5.02
N HIS A 46 -6.14 -0.35 -5.96
CA HIS A 46 -7.38 -1.04 -5.71
C HIS A 46 -7.22 -2.55 -5.99
N LEU A 47 -7.67 -3.39 -5.05
CA LEU A 47 -7.70 -4.84 -5.20
C LEU A 47 -9.15 -5.30 -5.30
N ASN A 48 -9.48 -6.01 -6.38
CA ASN A 48 -10.85 -6.50 -6.63
C ASN A 48 -10.91 -8.03 -6.50
N PRO A 49 -11.78 -8.61 -5.66
CA PRO A 49 -11.88 -10.07 -5.51
C PRO A 49 -12.42 -10.79 -6.76
N ALA A 50 -13.01 -10.07 -7.73
CA ALA A 50 -13.38 -10.64 -9.03
C ALA A 50 -12.16 -10.86 -9.94
N GLU A 51 -11.04 -10.20 -9.65
CA GLU A 51 -9.83 -10.25 -10.44
C GLU A 51 -8.83 -11.26 -9.86
N THR A 52 -8.60 -12.36 -10.57
CA THR A 52 -7.73 -13.45 -10.08
C THR A 52 -6.31 -13.01 -9.72
N TYR A 53 -5.78 -11.97 -10.38
CA TYR A 53 -4.45 -11.43 -10.10
C TYR A 53 -4.38 -10.68 -8.76
N ASP A 54 -5.52 -10.23 -8.21
CA ASP A 54 -5.62 -9.47 -6.95
C ASP A 54 -5.86 -10.34 -5.71
N LEU A 55 -6.10 -11.66 -5.89
CA LEU A 55 -6.34 -12.59 -4.78
C LEU A 55 -5.07 -12.87 -3.95
N GLY A 56 -3.88 -12.64 -4.52
CA GLY A 56 -2.61 -12.81 -3.82
C GLY A 56 -2.20 -11.58 -3.03
N TRP A 57 -1.15 -11.75 -2.21
CA TRP A 57 -0.39 -10.61 -1.70
C TRP A 57 0.18 -9.81 -2.86
N GLN A 58 0.01 -8.49 -2.79
CA GLN A 58 0.45 -7.58 -3.81
C GLN A 58 1.61 -6.76 -3.27
N GLU A 59 2.82 -6.99 -3.77
CA GLU A 59 3.98 -6.27 -3.28
C GLU A 59 3.99 -4.82 -3.77
N ALA A 60 4.37 -3.90 -2.89
CA ALA A 60 4.53 -2.48 -3.17
C ALA A 60 5.87 -2.00 -2.61
N LEU A 61 6.70 -1.45 -3.52
CA LEU A 61 8.01 -0.89 -3.22
C LEU A 61 7.93 0.63 -3.41
N ILE A 62 7.88 1.39 -2.32
CA ILE A 62 7.63 2.83 -2.34
C ILE A 62 8.91 3.58 -1.98
N PRO A 63 9.58 4.25 -2.93
CA PRO A 63 10.78 5.04 -2.64
C PRO A 63 10.49 6.19 -1.68
N LEU A 64 11.40 6.44 -0.73
CA LEU A 64 11.33 7.56 0.21
C LEU A 64 12.44 8.60 -0.04
N ASP A 65 13.03 8.61 -1.23
CA ASP A 65 14.15 9.47 -1.61
C ASP A 65 13.92 10.96 -1.36
N ALA A 66 12.68 11.42 -1.48
CA ALA A 66 12.29 12.82 -1.28
C ALA A 66 12.30 13.25 0.21
N TYR A 67 12.36 12.30 1.14
CA TYR A 67 12.15 12.56 2.58
C TYR A 67 13.39 12.26 3.44
N ARG A 68 14.57 12.16 2.81
CA ARG A 68 15.84 11.77 3.48
C ARG A 68 16.17 12.65 4.68
N GLY A 69 16.46 12.02 5.80
CA GLY A 69 16.80 12.72 7.04
C GLY A 69 15.61 13.43 7.69
N GLU A 70 14.42 13.39 7.08
CA GLU A 70 13.24 14.05 7.60
C GLU A 70 12.46 13.15 8.56
N ARG A 71 11.82 13.77 9.55
CA ARG A 71 10.77 13.11 10.34
C ARG A 71 9.46 13.25 9.57
N ILE A 72 8.93 12.10 9.17
CA ILE A 72 7.61 11.96 8.54
C ILE A 72 6.77 11.01 9.39
N ASP A 73 5.47 11.15 9.28
CA ASP A 73 4.52 10.10 9.67
C ASP A 73 4.11 9.32 8.41
N LEU A 74 4.04 8.00 8.55
CA LEU A 74 3.56 7.12 7.49
C LEU A 74 2.12 6.74 7.79
N ILE A 75 1.25 6.97 6.82
CA ILE A 75 -0.18 6.68 6.92
C ILE A 75 -0.46 5.56 5.95
N LEU A 76 -0.99 4.45 6.47
CA LEU A 76 -1.51 3.34 5.68
C LEU A 76 -3.02 3.32 5.87
N SER A 77 -3.77 3.54 4.80
CA SER A 77 -5.23 3.58 4.82
C SER A 77 -5.84 2.57 3.87
N THR A 78 -7.07 2.18 4.19
CA THR A 78 -7.93 1.36 3.34
C THR A 78 -9.24 2.10 3.18
N HIS A 79 -9.72 2.18 1.94
CA HIS A 79 -10.95 2.83 1.55
C HIS A 79 -11.83 1.85 0.78
N PRO A 80 -13.16 2.11 0.73
CA PRO A 80 -14.06 1.38 -0.15
C PRO A 80 -13.59 1.37 -1.61
N GLY A 81 -14.08 0.39 -2.36
CA GLY A 81 -13.88 0.30 -3.79
C GLY A 81 -14.51 1.46 -4.58
N PRO A 82 -14.34 1.50 -5.91
CA PRO A 82 -14.82 2.58 -6.77
C PRO A 82 -16.32 2.89 -6.68
N ALA A 83 -17.16 1.92 -6.30
CA ALA A 83 -18.59 2.11 -6.10
C ALA A 83 -18.92 2.73 -4.72
N ASN A 84 -17.91 3.02 -3.89
CA ASN A 84 -18.06 3.43 -2.49
C ASN A 84 -18.91 2.44 -1.68
N ASN A 85 -18.75 1.15 -1.98
CA ASN A 85 -19.40 0.04 -1.31
C ASN A 85 -18.39 -0.58 -0.35
N ASP A 86 -18.67 -0.53 0.96
CA ASP A 86 -17.80 -1.09 1.99
C ASP A 86 -18.16 -2.54 2.35
N ALA A 87 -19.12 -3.13 1.64
CA ALA A 87 -19.51 -4.51 1.85
C ALA A 87 -18.34 -5.45 1.54
N ALA A 88 -18.04 -6.35 2.49
CA ALA A 88 -17.00 -7.35 2.38
C ALA A 88 -15.55 -6.82 2.30
N ASP A 89 -15.31 -5.58 2.71
CA ASP A 89 -13.97 -4.98 2.78
C ASP A 89 -13.14 -5.53 3.94
N ARG A 90 -12.83 -6.83 3.90
CA ARG A 90 -11.84 -7.45 4.77
C ARG A 90 -10.49 -7.47 4.05
N ALA A 91 -9.54 -6.75 4.61
CA ALA A 91 -8.24 -6.50 4.01
C ALA A 91 -7.16 -6.31 5.09
N GLY A 92 -5.91 -6.42 4.68
CA GLY A 92 -4.78 -6.16 5.56
C GLY A 92 -3.51 -5.74 4.82
N TRP A 93 -2.63 -5.08 5.58
CA TRP A 93 -1.27 -4.77 5.17
C TRP A 93 -0.31 -5.79 5.77
N GLY A 94 0.33 -6.57 4.92
CA GLY A 94 1.40 -7.49 5.27
C GLY A 94 2.75 -6.79 5.30
N LEU A 95 3.62 -7.28 6.20
CA LEU A 95 5.06 -7.02 6.21
C LEU A 95 5.46 -5.54 5.98
N PRO A 96 5.03 -4.57 6.81
CA PRO A 96 5.50 -3.20 6.65
C PRO A 96 6.97 -3.05 7.07
N TRP A 97 7.87 -2.95 6.09
CA TRP A 97 9.32 -2.88 6.31
C TRP A 97 9.89 -1.58 5.74
N LEU A 98 10.68 -0.88 6.53
CA LEU A 98 11.52 0.22 6.06
C LEU A 98 12.91 -0.34 5.74
N LEU A 99 13.25 -0.40 4.46
CA LEU A 99 14.51 -0.95 3.98
C LEU A 99 15.46 0.15 3.55
N ARG A 100 16.77 -0.10 3.75
CA ARG A 100 17.84 0.73 3.19
C ARG A 100 18.29 0.14 1.86
N GLY A 101 18.38 0.97 0.83
CA GLY A 101 18.77 0.61 -0.51
C GLY A 101 17.90 1.28 -1.57
N THR A 102 18.07 0.84 -2.81
CA THR A 102 17.14 1.11 -3.90
C THR A 102 16.36 -0.18 -4.15
N PRO A 103 15.04 -0.14 -4.37
CA PRO A 103 14.29 -1.33 -4.77
C PRO A 103 14.90 -1.95 -6.03
N ASP A 104 15.05 -3.29 -6.07
CA ASP A 104 15.43 -3.99 -7.30
C ASP A 104 14.17 -4.25 -8.13
N VAL A 105 13.90 -3.38 -9.09
CA VAL A 105 12.72 -3.45 -9.97
C VAL A 105 12.96 -4.30 -11.23
N ARG A 106 14.10 -4.98 -11.35
CA ARG A 106 14.44 -5.82 -12.51
C ARG A 106 13.66 -7.14 -12.44
N GLY A 107 12.39 -7.11 -12.81
CA GLY A 107 11.52 -8.29 -12.82
C GLY A 107 10.03 -7.99 -13.07
N GLU A 108 9.63 -6.72 -12.97
CA GLU A 108 8.28 -6.27 -13.29
C GLU A 108 8.27 -5.71 -14.72
N SER A 109 8.03 -6.56 -15.72
CA SER A 109 7.86 -6.20 -17.13
C SER A 109 6.68 -6.91 -17.74
#